data_AF-A0A3S1DKB1-F1
#
_entry.id   AF-A0A3S1DKB1-F1
#
_cell.length_a   1.000
_cell.length_b   1.000
_cell.length_c   1.000
_cell.angle_alpha   90.00
_cell.angle_beta   90.00
_cell.angle_gamma   90.00
#
_symmetry.space_group_name_H-M   'P 1'
#
loop_
_entity.id
_entity.type
_entity.pdbx_description
1 polymer ?
#
loop_
_entity_poly.entity_id
_entity_poly.type
_entity_poly.pdbx_seq_one_letter_code
_entity_poly.pdbx_strand_id
1 'polypeptide(L)'
;MARLGQPTLPPGEALRTIIVTGASSGIGAYCARALKAEGWRVFATARQPEDIAALEADGIEAFYLDYREPVSIETLVASVLERTEGRLDALFNNGAYAQPGAVED
;
A
#
# COMPACT_ATOMS: atom_id res chain seq x y z
N MET A 1 21.08 -18.81 14.81
CA MET A 1 20.26 -17.61 15.01
C MET A 1 19.95 -17.00 13.65
N ALA A 2 18.83 -17.39 13.03
CA ALA A 2 18.36 -16.77 11.79
C ALA A 2 17.80 -15.39 12.13
N ARG A 3 18.31 -14.33 11.50
CA ARG A 3 17.75 -12.98 11.64
C ARG A 3 16.41 -12.95 10.92
N LEU A 4 15.31 -12.78 11.64
CA LEU A 4 14.03 -12.38 11.05
C LEU A 4 14.28 -11.10 10.23
N GLY A 5 13.96 -11.12 8.93
CA GLY A 5 13.97 -9.91 8.09
C GLY A 5 15.05 -9.80 7.02
N GLN A 6 15.78 -10.86 6.64
CA GLN A 6 16.51 -10.82 5.37
C GLN A 6 15.55 -11.18 4.22
N PRO A 7 15.45 -10.34 3.16
CA PRO A 7 14.69 -10.69 1.97
C PRO A 7 15.33 -11.92 1.34
N THR A 8 14.63 -13.05 1.33
CA THR A 8 15.00 -14.21 0.52
C THR A 8 14.36 -14.05 -0.85
N LEU A 9 14.87 -13.12 -1.66
CA LEU A 9 14.67 -13.23 -3.11
C LEU A 9 15.90 -13.92 -3.68
N PRO A 10 15.74 -15.05 -4.38
CA PRO A 10 16.85 -15.65 -5.11
C PRO A 10 17.39 -14.64 -6.14
N PRO A 11 18.69 -14.64 -6.44
CA PRO A 11 19.27 -13.73 -7.42
C PRO A 11 18.55 -13.87 -8.78
N GLY A 12 17.97 -12.78 -9.28
CA GLY A 12 17.31 -12.72 -10.59
C GLY A 12 15.78 -12.61 -10.57
N GLU A 13 15.12 -12.61 -9.41
CA GLU A 13 13.66 -12.44 -9.34
C GLU A 13 13.27 -10.96 -9.20
N ALA A 14 12.27 -10.51 -9.98
CA ALA A 14 11.71 -9.16 -9.88
C ALA A 14 11.17 -8.89 -8.47
N LEU A 15 11.20 -7.63 -8.02
CA LEU A 15 10.67 -7.24 -6.72
C LEU A 15 9.20 -7.66 -6.60
N ARG A 16 8.83 -8.28 -5.47
CA ARG A 16 7.43 -8.55 -5.15
C ARG A 16 6.68 -7.24 -4.96
N THR A 17 5.46 -7.20 -5.47
CA THR A 17 4.62 -6.00 -5.56
C THR A 17 3.43 -6.10 -4.61
N ILE A 18 3.10 -4.99 -3.94
CA ILE A 18 1.94 -4.93 -3.04
C ILE A 18 1.25 -3.58 -3.10
N ILE A 19 -0.08 -3.60 -3.16
CA ILE A 19 -0.89 -2.41 -2.86
C ILE A 19 -1.18 -2.39 -1.36
N VAL A 20 -0.95 -1.25 -0.70
CA VAL A 20 -1.37 -1.01 0.69
C VAL A 20 -2.38 0.13 0.72
N THR A 21 -3.64 -0.18 1.03
CA THR A 21 -4.69 0.85 1.06
C THR A 21 -4.76 1.59 2.39
N GLY A 22 -5.07 2.88 2.36
CA GLY A 22 -5.21 3.69 3.58
C GLY A 22 -3.88 3.81 4.35
N ALA A 23 -2.82 4.19 3.66
CA ALA A 23 -1.45 4.28 4.17
C ALA A 23 -1.08 5.68 4.70
N SER A 24 -2.05 6.59 4.87
CA SER A 24 -1.78 7.94 5.42
C SER A 24 -1.28 7.89 6.87
N SER A 25 -1.80 6.97 7.68
CA SER A 25 -1.46 6.86 9.10
C SER A 25 -1.58 5.42 9.62
N GLY A 26 -1.23 5.22 10.89
CA GLY A 26 -1.46 3.98 11.63
C GLY A 26 -0.83 2.74 10.99
N ILE A 27 -1.60 1.65 10.98
CA ILE A 27 -1.15 0.32 10.52
C ILE A 27 -0.73 0.36 9.05
N GLY A 28 -1.54 0.96 8.17
CA GLY A 28 -1.21 1.05 6.75
C GLY A 28 0.10 1.78 6.49
N ALA A 29 0.32 2.91 7.18
CA ALA A 29 1.53 3.71 7.04
C ALA A 29 2.78 2.99 7.57
N TYR A 30 2.64 2.24 8.66
CA TYR A 30 3.72 1.39 9.18
C TYR A 30 4.04 0.25 8.21
N CYS A 31 3.02 -0.49 7.76
CA CYS A 31 3.19 -1.61 6.84
C CYS A 31 3.82 -1.18 5.52
N ALA A 32 3.41 -0.04 4.94
CA ALA A 32 3.99 0.46 3.70
C ALA A 32 5.50 0.69 3.81
N ARG A 33 5.96 1.33 4.90
CA ARG A 33 7.39 1.58 5.15
C ARG A 33 8.16 0.30 5.48
N ALA A 34 7.58 -0.57 6.29
CA ALA A 34 8.19 -1.84 6.67
C ALA A 34 8.38 -2.76 5.45
N LEU A 35 7.35 -2.92 4.62
CA LEU A 35 7.40 -3.73 3.40
C LEU A 35 8.43 -3.19 2.40
N LYS A 36 8.48 -1.86 2.23
CA LYS A 36 9.53 -1.22 1.42
C LYS A 36 10.93 -1.56 1.96
N ALA A 37 11.14 -1.43 3.28
CA ALA A 37 12.42 -1.77 3.90
C ALA A 37 12.79 -3.25 3.75
N GLU A 38 11.81 -4.14 3.64
CA GLU A 38 11.98 -5.57 3.35
C GLU A 38 12.14 -5.89 1.86
N GLY A 39 12.25 -4.88 1.00
CA GLY A 39 12.51 -5.05 -0.44
C GLY A 39 11.27 -5.33 -1.27
N TRP A 40 10.07 -5.02 -0.78
CA TRP A 40 8.88 -4.98 -1.63
C TRP A 40 8.81 -3.67 -2.41
N ARG A 41 8.27 -3.74 -3.63
CA ARG A 41 7.77 -2.57 -4.33
C ARG A 41 6.36 -2.28 -3.85
N VAL A 42 6.20 -1.18 -3.12
CA VAL A 42 4.95 -0.82 -2.46
C VAL A 42 4.25 0.28 -3.24
N PHE A 43 2.98 0.04 -3.56
CA PHE A 43 2.03 1.02 -4.08
C PHE A 43 1.08 1.41 -2.95
N ALA A 44 1.38 2.51 -2.27
CA ALA A 44 0.59 2.98 -1.13
C ALA A 44 -0.57 3.86 -1.60
N THR A 45 -1.66 3.94 -0.83
CA THR A 45 -2.77 4.84 -1.17
C THR A 45 -3.21 5.71 -0.02
N ALA A 46 -3.62 6.94 -0.34
CA ALA A 46 -4.21 7.89 0.60
C ALA A 46 -5.25 8.75 -0.12
N ARG A 47 -6.03 9.54 0.64
CA ARG A 47 -7.03 10.46 0.07
C ARG A 47 -6.54 11.89 -0.04
N GLN A 48 -5.76 12.32 0.94
CA GLN A 48 -5.32 13.71 1.00
C GLN A 48 -4.00 13.89 0.24
N PRO A 49 -3.87 14.94 -0.60
CA PRO A 49 -2.63 15.20 -1.34
C PRO A 49 -1.38 15.30 -0.46
N GLU A 50 -1.49 15.86 0.74
CA GLU A 50 -0.40 15.97 1.70
C GLU A 50 0.10 14.60 2.21
N ASP A 51 -0.81 13.64 2.40
CA ASP A 51 -0.46 12.28 2.82
C ASP A 51 0.23 11.53 1.67
N ILE A 52 -0.22 11.75 0.44
CA ILE A 52 0.41 11.20 -0.78
C ILE A 52 1.84 11.74 -0.88
N ALA A 53 2.01 13.06 -0.78
CA ALA A 53 3.33 13.70 -0.84
C ALA A 53 4.27 13.21 0.28
N ALA A 54 3.75 12.96 1.48
CA ALA A 54 4.54 12.41 2.58
C ALA A 54 5.03 10.98 2.29
N LEU A 55 4.19 10.12 1.70
CA LEU A 55 4.58 8.78 1.28
C LEU A 55 5.61 8.81 0.14
N GLU A 56 5.44 9.73 -0.82
CA GLU A 56 6.41 9.93 -1.90
C GLU A 56 7.76 10.45 -1.39
N ALA A 57 7.76 11.33 -0.38
CA ALA A 57 8.98 11.79 0.29
C ALA A 57 9.72 10.65 1.00
N ASP A 58 9.00 9.64 1.48
CA ASP A 58 9.57 8.39 1.98
C ASP A 58 10.03 7.44 0.86
N GLY A 59 9.93 7.86 -0.40
CA GLY A 59 10.28 7.12 -1.61
C GLY A 59 9.37 5.93 -1.87
N ILE A 60 8.10 6.00 -1.48
CA ILE A 60 7.06 5.02 -1.78
C ILE A 60 6.22 5.55 -2.95
N GLU A 61 5.85 4.70 -3.91
CA GLU A 61 4.92 5.08 -4.98
C GLU A 61 3.52 5.22 -4.36
N ALA A 62 2.96 6.43 -4.36
CA ALA A 62 1.68 6.71 -3.71
C ALA A 62 0.61 7.20 -4.69
N PHE A 63 -0.63 6.80 -4.46
CA PHE A 63 -1.76 7.11 -5.33
C PHE A 63 -2.97 7.57 -4.53
N TYR A 64 -3.82 8.37 -5.18
CA TYR A 64 -5.14 8.67 -4.65
C TYR A 64 -6.04 7.43 -4.69
N LEU A 65 -6.76 7.18 -3.59
CA LEU A 65 -7.82 6.18 -3.52
C LEU A 65 -8.92 6.63 -2.56
N ASP A 66 -10.14 6.75 -3.05
CA ASP A 66 -11.34 6.86 -2.22
C ASP A 66 -12.31 5.73 -2.57
N TYR A 67 -12.61 4.88 -1.59
CA TYR A 67 -13.53 3.75 -1.78
C TYR A 67 -14.94 4.15 -2.20
N ARG A 68 -15.33 5.40 -2.02
CA ARG A 68 -16.63 5.94 -2.46
C ARG A 68 -16.64 6.31 -3.95
N GLU A 69 -15.47 6.33 -4.60
CA GLU A 69 -15.28 6.75 -5.98
C GLU A 69 -14.74 5.57 -6.80
N PRO A 70 -15.60 4.80 -7.49
CA PRO A 70 -15.18 3.63 -8.28
C PRO A 70 -14.07 3.94 -9.30
N VAL A 71 -14.12 5.12 -9.91
CA VAL A 71 -13.10 5.57 -10.88
C VAL A 71 -11.70 5.69 -10.26
N SER A 72 -11.60 6.00 -8.96
CA SER A 72 -10.31 6.06 -8.27
C SER A 72 -9.70 4.66 -8.12
N ILE A 73 -10.53 3.65 -7.90
CA ILE A 73 -10.13 2.24 -7.81
C ILE A 73 -9.63 1.75 -9.18
N GLU A 74 -10.39 2.03 -10.24
CA GLU A 74 -10.03 1.66 -11.61
C GLU A 74 -8.70 2.32 -12.04
N THR A 75 -8.54 3.61 -11.73
CA THR A 75 -7.33 4.38 -12.06
C THR A 75 -6.12 3.83 -11.31
N LEU A 76 -6.24 3.51 -10.02
CA LEU A 76 -5.19 2.89 -9.23
C LEU A 76 -4.76 1.55 -9.84
N VAL A 77 -5.73 0.66 -10.11
CA VAL A 77 -5.45 -0.67 -10.63
C VAL A 77 -4.79 -0.60 -12.00
N ALA A 78 -5.30 0.23 -12.91
CA ALA A 78 -4.70 0.45 -14.22
C ALA A 78 -3.24 0.93 -14.10
N SER A 79 -3.00 1.93 -13.24
CA SER A 79 -1.66 2.50 -13.01
C SER A 79 -0.68 1.46 -12.45
N VAL A 80 -1.14 0.62 -11.51
CA VAL A 80 -0.31 -0.43 -10.92
C VAL A 80 -0.01 -1.50 -11.95
N LEU A 81 -1.01 -2.00 -12.67
CA LEU A 81 -0.83 -3.06 -13.68
C LEU A 81 0.07 -2.61 -14.83
N GLU A 82 -0.03 -1.36 -15.28
CA GLU A 82 0.89 -0.79 -16.28
C GLU A 82 2.33 -0.83 -15.76
N ARG A 83 2.55 -0.42 -14.51
CA ARG A 83 3.86 -0.36 -13.87
C ARG A 83 4.48 -1.72 -13.55
N THR A 84 3.68 -2.77 -13.51
CA THR A 84 4.10 -4.12 -13.09
C THR A 84 3.95 -5.17 -14.18
N GLU A 85 3.72 -4.74 -15.43
CA GLU A 85 3.53 -5.64 -16.57
C GLU A 85 2.38 -6.63 -16.33
N GLY A 86 1.31 -6.16 -15.69
CA GLY A 86 0.09 -6.92 -15.43
C GLY A 86 0.13 -7.81 -14.19
N ARG A 87 1.17 -7.75 -13.35
CA ARG A 87 1.33 -8.60 -12.17
C ARG A 87 1.15 -7.83 -10.86
N LEU A 88 0.37 -8.37 -9.92
CA LEU A 88 0.33 -7.90 -8.55
C LEU A 88 0.43 -9.10 -7.61
N ASP A 89 1.41 -9.11 -6.71
CA ASP A 89 1.65 -10.27 -5.83
C ASP A 89 0.75 -10.25 -4.58
N ALA A 90 0.40 -9.06 -4.08
CA ALA A 90 -0.41 -8.92 -2.90
C ALA A 90 -1.24 -7.63 -2.87
N LEU A 91 -2.32 -7.66 -2.09
CA LEU A 91 -3.14 -6.51 -1.73
C LEU A 91 -3.40 -6.55 -0.23
N PHE A 92 -3.06 -5.47 0.47
CA PHE A 92 -3.47 -5.26 1.85
C PHE A 92 -4.60 -4.22 1.90
N ASN A 93 -5.84 -4.72 1.99
CA ASN A 93 -7.04 -3.93 2.21
C ASN A 93 -7.11 -3.47 3.67
N ASN A 94 -6.40 -2.38 3.99
CA ASN A 94 -6.35 -1.81 5.33
C ASN A 94 -7.25 -0.57 5.48
N GLY A 95 -7.44 0.21 4.40
CA GLY A 95 -8.20 1.46 4.46
C GLY A 95 -9.60 1.26 5.04
N ALA A 96 -9.86 1.91 6.17
CA ALA A 96 -11.11 1.80 6.91
C ALA A 96 -11.37 3.10 7.68
N TYR A 97 -12.60 3.25 8.17
CA TYR A 97 -12.97 4.26 9.16
C TYR A 97 -13.79 3.62 10.26
N ALA A 98 -13.64 4.10 11.49
CA ALA A 98 -14.45 3.64 12.60
C ALA A 98 -15.81 4.35 12.59
N GLN A 99 -16.88 3.59 12.82
CA GLN A 99 -18.21 4.14 13.07
C GLN A 99 -18.60 3.81 14.52
N PRO A 100 -18.34 4.71 15.49
CA PRO A 100 -18.76 4.50 16.86
C PRO A 100 -20.29 4.65 16.99
N GLY A 101 -20.91 3.86 17.86
CA GLY A 101 -22.34 3.91 18.16
C GLY A 101 -22.65 3.32 19.54
N ALA A 102 -23.79 3.68 20.12
CA ALA A 102 -24.27 3.05 21.35
C ALA A 102 -24.64 1.59 21.07
N VAL A 103 -24.18 0.68 21.93
CA VAL A 103 -24.73 -0.68 21.99
C VAL A 103 -25.96 -0.59 22.89
N GLU A 104 -27.14 -0.73 22.30
CA GLU A 104 -28.39 -0.86 23.04
C GLU A 104 -28.46 -2.27 23.63
N ASP A 105 -28.89 -2.37 24.90
CA ASP A 105 -29.28 -3.64 25.57
C ASP A 105 -30.71 -4.02 25.17
#